data_AF-A0A957WTH2-F1
#
_entry.id   AF-A0A957WTH2-F1
#
_cell.length_a   1.000
_cell.length_b   1.000
_cell.length_c   1.000
_cell.angle_alpha   90.00
_cell.angle_beta   90.00
_cell.angle_gamma   90.00
#
_symmetry.space_group_name_H-M   'P 1'
#
loop_
_entity.id
_entity.type
_entity.pdbx_description
1 polymer ?
#
loop_
_entity_poly.entity_id
_entity_poly.type
_entity_poly.pdbx_seq_one_letter_code
_entity_poly.pdbx_strand_id
1 'polypeptide(L)'
;TGFVMLLGEITTNAFVDFDALVREVVNDIGFDDSAKGFDGHTCGVQVAVASQSPDIAMGVDRAKEYKDGSLDMEDDEIEATGAGDQGMMFGFACNETATLMPMPIYYAHKLVRRMAEVRKNGTLPWLRPDSKSQVTVEYSYGKPKRIHTVLISTQHAPEISQEEIRQALIEHVIDPVLPAELVDKDMLIYT
;
A
#
# COMPACT_ATOMS: atom_id res chain seq x y z
N THR A 1 -13.22 -18.49 5.67
CA THR A 1 -13.06 -17.01 5.81
C THR A 1 -13.70 -16.37 4.60
N GLY A 2 -14.46 -15.28 4.73
CA GLY A 2 -15.27 -14.78 3.60
C GLY A 2 -16.13 -13.55 3.91
N PHE A 3 -15.65 -12.63 4.75
CA PHE A 3 -16.35 -11.39 5.03
C PHE A 3 -15.37 -10.22 5.20
N VAL A 4 -15.87 -9.02 4.95
CA VAL A 4 -15.24 -7.74 5.28
C VAL A 4 -16.05 -7.09 6.40
N MET A 5 -15.37 -6.62 7.43
CA MET A 5 -16.00 -5.89 8.54
C MET A 5 -15.46 -4.46 8.57
N LEU A 6 -16.34 -3.49 8.39
CA LEU A 6 -16.05 -2.06 8.44
C LEU A 6 -16.39 -1.54 9.83
N LEU A 7 -15.39 -0.98 10.50
CA LEU A 7 -15.45 -0.51 11.88
C LEU A 7 -14.87 0.90 11.94
N GLY A 8 -15.44 1.77 12.76
CA GLY A 8 -14.89 3.09 13.02
C GLY A 8 -15.96 4.16 13.17
N GLU A 9 -15.54 5.41 13.01
CA GLU A 9 -16.37 6.59 13.19
C GLU A 9 -16.35 7.44 11.93
N ILE A 10 -17.53 7.81 11.41
CA ILE A 10 -17.68 8.68 10.24
C ILE A 10 -18.75 9.74 10.55
N THR A 11 -18.37 11.00 10.39
CA THR A 11 -19.29 12.15 10.44
C THR A 11 -19.34 12.79 9.06
N THR A 12 -20.48 12.66 8.36
CA THR A 12 -20.65 13.19 7.00
C THR A 12 -22.13 13.39 6.67
N ASN A 13 -22.39 14.28 5.71
CA ASN A 13 -23.71 14.42 5.08
C ASN A 13 -23.86 13.55 3.82
N ALA A 14 -22.80 12.87 3.39
CA ALA A 14 -22.82 12.02 2.22
C ALA A 14 -23.54 10.70 2.52
N PHE A 15 -24.30 10.21 1.53
CA PHE A 15 -24.75 8.82 1.52
C PHE A 15 -23.68 7.97 0.83
N VAL A 16 -23.27 6.88 1.50
CA VAL A 16 -22.31 5.92 0.95
C VAL A 16 -22.93 4.52 1.05
N ASP A 17 -23.03 3.84 -0.09
CA ASP A 17 -23.35 2.42 -0.12
C ASP A 17 -22.08 1.62 0.14
N PHE A 18 -21.85 1.30 1.42
CA PHE A 18 -20.65 0.56 1.84
C PHE A 18 -20.60 -0.87 1.31
N ASP A 19 -21.75 -1.53 1.10
CA ASP A 19 -21.74 -2.89 0.53
C ASP A 19 -21.24 -2.82 -0.92
N ALA A 20 -21.81 -1.93 -1.74
CA ALA A 20 -21.38 -1.75 -3.12
C ALA A 20 -19.91 -1.33 -3.22
N LEU A 21 -19.49 -0.33 -2.43
CA LEU A 21 -18.11 0.19 -2.45
C LEU A 21 -17.09 -0.87 -2.07
N VAL A 22 -17.35 -1.65 -1.02
CA VAL A 22 -16.43 -2.70 -0.57
C VAL A 22 -16.26 -3.77 -1.63
N ARG A 23 -17.36 -4.20 -2.25
CA ARG A 23 -17.32 -5.20 -3.32
C ARG A 23 -16.55 -4.69 -4.53
N GLU A 24 -16.80 -3.45 -4.93
CA GLU A 24 -16.06 -2.79 -6.03
C GLU A 24 -14.55 -2.79 -5.76
N VAL A 25 -14.13 -2.34 -4.57
CA VAL A 25 -12.71 -2.27 -4.18
C VAL A 25 -12.07 -3.67 -4.15
N VAL A 26 -12.74 -4.66 -3.56
CA VAL A 26 -12.24 -6.05 -3.50
C VAL A 26 -12.07 -6.63 -4.90
N ASN A 27 -13.03 -6.38 -5.79
CA ASN A 27 -12.97 -6.84 -7.17
C ASN A 27 -11.89 -6.11 -7.99
N ASP A 28 -11.69 -4.79 -7.81
CA ASP A 28 -10.59 -4.07 -8.46
C ASP A 28 -9.21 -4.56 -8.00
N ILE A 29 -9.07 -4.93 -6.73
CA ILE A 29 -7.85 -5.60 -6.24
C ILE A 29 -7.63 -6.93 -6.99
N GLY A 30 -8.71 -7.61 -7.39
CA GLY A 30 -8.68 -8.82 -8.22
C GLY A 30 -9.13 -10.09 -7.49
N PHE A 31 -9.71 -9.95 -6.29
CA PHE A 31 -10.39 -11.03 -5.57
C PHE A 31 -11.85 -11.12 -6.04
N ASP A 32 -12.03 -11.61 -7.26
CA ASP A 32 -13.30 -11.70 -8.00
C ASP A 32 -13.72 -13.16 -8.27
N ASP A 33 -13.00 -14.12 -7.68
CA ASP A 33 -13.24 -15.56 -7.84
C ASP A 33 -12.81 -16.31 -6.58
N SER A 34 -13.70 -17.15 -6.06
CA SER A 34 -13.48 -17.93 -4.84
C SER A 34 -12.24 -18.83 -4.89
N ALA A 35 -11.78 -19.27 -6.08
CA ALA A 35 -10.55 -20.02 -6.25
C ALA A 35 -9.29 -19.23 -5.86
N LYS A 36 -9.37 -17.89 -5.83
CA LYS A 36 -8.30 -16.99 -5.38
C LYS A 36 -8.24 -16.84 -3.86
N GLY A 37 -9.14 -17.49 -3.12
CA GLY A 37 -9.19 -17.52 -1.66
C GLY A 37 -10.07 -16.43 -1.03
N PHE A 38 -10.54 -15.47 -1.84
CA PHE A 38 -11.52 -14.45 -1.46
C PHE A 38 -12.23 -13.94 -2.73
N ASP A 39 -13.45 -13.46 -2.58
CA ASP A 39 -14.35 -13.15 -3.70
C ASP A 39 -15.33 -12.04 -3.31
N GLY A 40 -15.21 -10.87 -3.96
CA GLY A 40 -16.07 -9.72 -3.72
C GLY A 40 -17.52 -9.92 -4.14
N HIS A 41 -17.81 -10.88 -5.01
CA HIS A 41 -19.18 -11.21 -5.40
C HIS A 41 -19.92 -12.04 -4.34
N THR A 42 -19.19 -12.80 -3.52
CA THR A 42 -19.78 -13.74 -2.56
C THR A 42 -19.48 -13.42 -1.09
N CYS A 43 -18.51 -12.54 -0.81
CA CYS A 43 -18.18 -12.19 0.57
C CYS A 43 -19.33 -11.47 1.28
N GLY A 44 -19.46 -11.71 2.59
CA GLY A 44 -20.33 -10.91 3.45
C GLY A 44 -19.71 -9.54 3.74
N VAL A 45 -20.51 -8.48 3.75
CA VAL A 45 -20.06 -7.15 4.18
C VAL A 45 -20.82 -6.78 5.44
N GLN A 46 -20.10 -6.50 6.52
CA GLN A 46 -20.65 -6.09 7.80
C GLN A 46 -20.18 -4.67 8.11
N VAL A 47 -21.12 -3.78 8.42
CA VAL A 47 -20.84 -2.37 8.70
C VAL A 47 -21.26 -2.07 10.12
N ALA A 48 -20.28 -1.67 10.93
CA ALA A 48 -20.44 -1.22 12.31
C ALA A 48 -19.70 0.11 12.47
N VAL A 49 -20.24 1.14 11.82
CA VAL A 49 -19.74 2.52 11.85
C VAL A 49 -20.64 3.36 12.74
N ALA A 50 -20.04 4.14 13.64
CA ALA A 50 -20.72 5.13 14.47
C ALA A 50 -20.43 6.56 14.00
N SER A 51 -21.12 7.54 14.54
CA SER A 51 -20.71 8.95 14.42
C SER A 51 -19.55 9.24 15.36
N GLN A 52 -18.72 10.23 15.02
CA GLN A 52 -17.62 10.67 15.90
C GLN A 52 -18.16 11.16 17.25
N SER A 53 -17.42 10.88 18.33
CA SER A 53 -17.75 11.42 19.65
C SER A 53 -17.80 12.95 19.65
N PRO A 54 -18.88 13.59 20.14
CA PRO A 54 -18.96 15.04 20.29
C PRO A 54 -17.82 15.63 21.13
N ASP A 55 -17.29 14.88 22.11
CA ASP A 55 -16.19 15.33 22.97
C ASP A 55 -14.87 15.47 22.20
N ILE A 56 -14.64 14.60 21.21
CA ILE A 56 -13.48 14.66 20.32
C ILE A 56 -13.68 15.78 19.30
N ALA A 57 -14.87 15.87 18.69
CA ALA A 57 -15.20 16.92 17.71
C ALA A 57 -14.97 18.33 18.30
N MET A 58 -15.43 18.57 19.53
CA MET A 58 -15.17 19.84 20.23
C MET A 58 -13.69 20.15 20.41
N GLY A 59 -12.82 19.15 20.56
CA GLY A 59 -11.38 19.29 20.71
C GLY A 59 -10.66 19.68 19.41
N VAL A 60 -11.20 19.21 18.27
CA VAL A 60 -10.63 19.42 16.93
C VAL A 60 -11.12 20.72 16.30
N ASP A 61 -12.44 20.95 16.33
CA ASP A 61 -13.10 22.07 15.64
C ASP A 61 -12.66 23.43 16.18
N ARG A 62 -12.17 23.46 17.43
CA ARG A 62 -11.60 24.64 18.08
C ARG A 62 -10.38 24.24 18.89
N ALA A 63 -9.22 24.61 18.37
CA ALA A 63 -7.92 24.47 19.02
C ALA A 63 -7.93 25.11 20.41
N LYS A 64 -6.99 24.70 21.27
CA LYS A 64 -6.92 25.19 22.64
C LYS A 64 -6.59 26.68 22.68
N GLU A 65 -5.73 27.10 21.76
CA GLU A 65 -5.25 28.45 21.51
C GLU A 65 -6.40 29.40 21.12
N TYR A 66 -7.42 28.87 20.42
CA TYR A 66 -8.66 29.60 20.17
C TYR A 66 -9.52 29.72 21.43
N LYS A 67 -9.58 28.66 22.26
CA LYS A 67 -10.40 28.61 23.48
C LYS A 67 -9.87 29.47 24.62
N ASP A 68 -8.55 29.66 24.70
CA ASP A 68 -7.91 30.48 25.74
C ASP A 68 -7.73 31.97 25.35
N GLY A 69 -8.16 32.34 24.14
CA GLY A 69 -8.16 33.72 23.65
C GLY A 69 -6.78 34.23 23.23
N SER A 70 -5.83 33.32 22.97
CA SER A 70 -4.48 33.65 22.51
C SER A 70 -4.36 33.85 20.99
N LEU A 71 -5.39 33.48 20.23
CA LEU A 71 -5.54 33.78 18.80
C LEU A 71 -6.57 34.91 18.59
N ASP A 72 -6.20 35.94 17.84
CA ASP A 72 -7.10 37.03 17.45
C ASP A 72 -8.08 36.53 16.37
N MET A 73 -9.34 37.01 16.40
CA MET A 73 -10.43 36.55 15.51
C MET A 73 -10.20 36.81 14.01
N GLU A 74 -9.11 37.46 13.62
CA GLU A 74 -8.75 37.73 12.22
C GLU A 74 -7.82 36.66 11.61
N ASP A 75 -7.27 35.73 12.41
CA ASP A 75 -6.41 34.67 11.89
C ASP A 75 -7.23 33.52 11.26
N ASP A 76 -6.76 33.06 10.09
CA ASP A 76 -7.41 32.12 9.18
C ASP A 76 -8.01 30.88 9.88
N GLU A 77 -9.17 30.40 9.40
CA GLU A 77 -9.88 29.17 9.86
C GLU A 77 -8.95 27.94 10.02
N ILE A 78 -7.79 27.95 9.35
CA ILE A 78 -6.74 26.93 9.38
C ILE A 78 -6.05 26.85 10.76
N GLU A 79 -5.70 27.99 11.36
CA GLU A 79 -5.00 28.04 12.66
C GLU A 79 -5.94 27.72 13.84
N ALA A 80 -7.25 27.75 13.60
CA ALA A 80 -8.27 27.41 14.60
C ALA A 80 -8.47 25.90 14.80
N THR A 81 -7.88 25.04 13.96
CA THR A 81 -8.07 23.58 14.03
C THR A 81 -6.97 22.92 14.87
N GLY A 82 -7.38 22.17 15.90
CA GLY A 82 -6.46 21.45 16.78
C GLY A 82 -6.10 20.05 16.26
N ALA A 83 -5.03 19.46 16.81
CA ALA A 83 -4.73 18.05 16.57
C ALA A 83 -5.86 17.15 17.13
N GLY A 84 -6.29 16.15 16.37
CA GLY A 84 -7.32 15.20 16.78
C GLY A 84 -6.89 14.16 17.81
N ASP A 85 -5.59 13.93 17.93
CA ASP A 85 -5.00 13.07 18.96
C ASP A 85 -3.53 13.49 19.20
N GLN A 86 -2.95 13.03 20.30
CA GLN A 86 -1.53 13.15 20.56
C GLN A 86 -0.72 12.25 19.62
N GLY A 87 0.41 12.74 19.10
CA GLY A 87 1.23 11.93 18.20
C GLY A 87 2.63 12.50 17.96
N MET A 88 3.48 11.66 17.35
CA MET A 88 4.79 12.02 16.85
C MET A 88 4.89 11.60 15.38
N MET A 89 5.48 12.45 14.56
CA MET A 89 5.60 12.22 13.12
C MET A 89 7.06 12.37 12.70
N PHE A 90 7.51 11.47 11.83
CA PHE A 90 8.85 11.52 11.23
C PHE A 90 8.72 11.60 9.72
N GLY A 91 9.35 12.62 9.13
CA GLY A 91 9.60 12.70 7.71
C GLY A 91 11.03 12.27 7.39
N PHE A 92 11.22 11.54 6.30
CA PHE A 92 12.55 11.15 5.83
C PHE A 92 12.65 11.34 4.32
N ALA A 93 13.81 11.80 3.86
CA ALA A 93 14.17 11.90 2.45
C ALA A 93 15.67 11.66 2.28
N CYS A 94 16.07 10.98 1.21
CA CYS A 94 17.48 10.82 0.84
C CYS A 94 17.65 10.85 -0.68
N ASN A 95 18.83 11.21 -1.17
CA ASN A 95 19.10 11.35 -2.61
C ASN A 95 19.50 10.04 -3.31
N GLU A 96 19.16 8.89 -2.73
CA GLU A 96 19.50 7.57 -3.30
C GLU A 96 18.68 7.25 -4.56
N THR A 97 17.48 7.84 -4.68
CA THR A 97 16.57 7.62 -5.80
C THR A 97 15.99 8.96 -6.27
N ALA A 98 15.48 9.00 -7.51
CA ALA A 98 14.87 10.21 -8.09
C ALA A 98 13.62 10.69 -7.33
N THR A 99 12.96 9.81 -6.56
CA THR A 99 11.78 10.15 -5.72
C THR A 99 12.16 10.49 -4.28
N LEU A 100 13.45 10.70 -4.01
CA LEU A 100 14.00 11.00 -2.69
C LEU A 100 13.72 9.95 -1.59
N MET A 101 13.58 8.69 -1.99
CA MET A 101 13.31 7.56 -1.10
C MET A 101 14.52 6.63 -0.97
N PRO A 102 14.68 5.91 0.17
CA PRO A 102 15.69 4.87 0.31
C PRO A 102 15.53 3.80 -0.77
N MET A 103 16.66 3.38 -1.34
CA MET A 103 16.68 2.44 -2.46
C MET A 103 15.98 1.08 -2.18
N PRO A 104 16.11 0.45 -0.99
CA PRO A 104 15.48 -0.84 -0.71
C PRO A 104 13.96 -0.81 -0.81
N ILE A 105 13.32 0.16 -0.13
CA ILE A 105 11.86 0.28 -0.11
C ILE A 105 11.33 0.75 -1.47
N TYR A 106 12.10 1.60 -2.17
CA TYR A 106 11.78 2.04 -3.52
C TYR A 106 11.64 0.87 -4.49
N TYR A 107 12.64 -0.03 -4.55
CA TYR A 107 12.58 -1.17 -5.46
C TYR A 107 11.61 -2.27 -5.00
N ALA A 108 11.48 -2.53 -3.69
CA ALA A 108 10.46 -3.45 -3.19
C ALA A 108 9.06 -3.00 -3.63
N HIS A 109 8.70 -1.73 -3.45
CA HIS A 109 7.41 -1.21 -3.92
C HIS A 109 7.24 -1.29 -5.43
N LYS A 110 8.28 -0.98 -6.22
CA LYS A 110 8.19 -1.09 -7.68
C LYS A 110 7.98 -2.52 -8.15
N LEU A 111 8.56 -3.52 -7.49
CA LEU A 111 8.37 -4.93 -7.83
C LEU A 111 6.91 -5.37 -7.59
N VAL A 112 6.33 -5.09 -6.43
CA VAL A 112 4.90 -5.43 -6.17
C VAL A 112 3.95 -4.64 -7.06
N ARG A 113 4.26 -3.38 -7.36
CA ARG A 113 3.49 -2.58 -8.33
C ARG A 113 3.54 -3.21 -9.71
N ARG A 114 4.73 -3.62 -10.17
CA ARG A 114 4.89 -4.26 -11.47
C ARG A 114 4.15 -5.59 -11.55
N MET A 115 4.18 -6.41 -10.49
CA MET A 115 3.39 -7.64 -10.39
C MET A 115 1.89 -7.36 -10.54
N ALA A 116 1.37 -6.31 -9.89
CA ALA A 116 -0.02 -5.90 -10.04
C ALA A 116 -0.33 -5.45 -11.48
N GLU A 117 0.56 -4.70 -12.12
CA GLU A 117 0.39 -4.24 -13.51
C GLU A 117 0.32 -5.41 -14.50
N VAL A 118 1.28 -6.34 -14.45
CA VAL A 118 1.34 -7.49 -15.37
C VAL A 118 0.22 -8.51 -15.13
N ARG A 119 -0.31 -8.57 -13.90
CA ARG A 119 -1.53 -9.32 -13.60
C ARG A 119 -2.75 -8.63 -14.21
N LYS A 120 -2.98 -7.35 -13.89
CA LYS A 120 -4.17 -6.59 -14.32
C LYS A 120 -4.26 -6.44 -15.84
N ASN A 121 -3.13 -6.36 -16.55
CA ASN A 121 -3.11 -6.25 -18.01
C ASN A 121 -3.07 -7.59 -18.75
N GLY A 122 -3.06 -8.72 -18.04
CA GLY A 122 -3.08 -10.07 -18.62
C GLY A 122 -1.75 -10.57 -19.18
N THR A 123 -0.63 -9.86 -18.97
CA THR A 123 0.71 -10.35 -19.36
C THR A 123 1.04 -11.65 -18.64
N LEU A 124 0.74 -11.73 -17.33
CA LEU A 124 0.88 -12.92 -16.51
C LEU A 124 -0.50 -13.33 -15.94
N PRO A 125 -1.35 -14.00 -16.74
CA PRO A 125 -2.74 -14.25 -16.38
C PRO A 125 -2.91 -15.26 -15.23
N TRP A 126 -1.87 -16.04 -14.93
CA TRP A 126 -1.84 -16.99 -13.83
C TRP A 126 -1.51 -16.35 -12.47
N LEU A 127 -1.06 -15.09 -12.44
CA LEU A 127 -0.83 -14.38 -11.18
C LEU A 127 -2.14 -14.09 -10.46
N ARG A 128 -2.15 -14.31 -9.14
CA ARG A 128 -3.28 -13.97 -8.27
C ARG A 128 -2.92 -12.73 -7.41
N PRO A 129 -3.90 -12.10 -6.73
CA PRO A 129 -3.71 -10.77 -6.16
C PRO A 129 -2.68 -10.64 -5.03
N ASP A 130 -2.42 -11.70 -4.25
CA ASP A 130 -1.46 -11.64 -3.14
C ASP A 130 -0.02 -11.81 -3.62
N SER A 131 0.80 -10.76 -3.45
CA SER A 131 2.21 -10.77 -3.81
C SER A 131 3.05 -9.99 -2.80
N LYS A 132 4.27 -10.47 -2.55
CA LYS A 132 5.24 -9.91 -1.61
C LYS A 132 6.58 -9.79 -2.30
N SER A 133 7.34 -8.76 -1.95
CA SER A 133 8.72 -8.58 -2.41
C SER A 133 9.62 -8.14 -1.28
N GLN A 134 10.89 -8.52 -1.34
CA GLN A 134 11.94 -8.01 -0.47
C GLN A 134 13.20 -7.78 -1.30
N VAL A 135 13.88 -6.66 -1.03
CA VAL A 135 15.12 -6.28 -1.72
C VAL A 135 16.21 -6.01 -0.68
N THR A 136 17.31 -6.74 -0.79
CA THR A 136 18.52 -6.52 0.00
C THR A 136 19.52 -5.73 -0.84
N VAL A 137 19.90 -4.55 -0.37
CA VAL A 137 20.85 -3.67 -1.06
C VAL A 137 22.18 -3.66 -0.29
N GLU A 138 23.29 -3.86 -0.99
CA GLU A 138 24.62 -3.68 -0.44
C GLU A 138 24.94 -2.18 -0.41
N TYR A 139 25.33 -1.66 0.77
CA TYR A 139 25.78 -0.29 0.93
C TYR A 139 27.30 -0.24 1.14
N SER A 140 27.93 0.79 0.57
CA SER A 140 29.33 1.10 0.81
C SER A 140 29.46 2.58 1.14
N TYR A 141 30.04 2.90 2.31
CA TYR A 141 30.20 4.27 2.79
C TYR A 141 28.92 5.12 2.73
N GLY A 142 27.78 4.51 3.11
CA GLY A 142 26.48 5.18 3.15
C GLY A 142 25.81 5.38 1.79
N LYS A 143 26.33 4.78 0.71
CA LYS A 143 25.71 4.83 -0.62
C LYS A 143 25.32 3.43 -1.09
N PRO A 144 24.17 3.26 -1.77
CA PRO A 144 23.83 2.02 -2.44
C PRO A 144 24.91 1.67 -3.46
N LYS A 145 25.41 0.43 -3.41
CA LYS A 145 26.43 -0.07 -4.31
C LYS A 145 25.85 -1.03 -5.35
N ARG A 146 25.00 -1.96 -4.91
CA ARG A 146 24.34 -2.95 -5.77
C ARG A 146 23.15 -3.61 -5.07
N ILE A 147 22.30 -4.28 -5.83
CA ILE A 147 21.26 -5.15 -5.30
C ILE A 147 21.86 -6.54 -5.07
N HIS A 148 21.88 -6.98 -3.81
CA HIS A 148 22.45 -8.26 -3.42
C HIS A 148 21.43 -9.40 -3.58
N THR A 149 20.20 -9.19 -3.12
CA THR A 149 19.16 -10.23 -3.13
C THR A 149 17.81 -9.62 -3.47
N VAL A 150 17.06 -10.33 -4.32
CA VAL A 150 15.63 -10.11 -4.56
C VAL A 150 14.89 -11.36 -4.14
N LEU A 151 13.87 -11.19 -3.32
CA LEU A 151 12.91 -12.25 -3.00
C LEU A 151 11.54 -11.79 -3.45
N ILE A 152 10.84 -12.65 -4.18
CA ILE A 152 9.43 -12.51 -4.52
C ILE A 152 8.71 -13.75 -4.00
N SER A 153 7.54 -13.54 -3.39
CA SER A 153 6.61 -14.62 -3.09
C SER A 153 5.26 -14.18 -3.60
N THR A 154 4.67 -14.95 -4.50
CA THR A 154 3.42 -14.57 -5.15
C THR A 154 2.43 -15.72 -5.16
N GLN A 155 1.17 -15.37 -5.02
CA GLN A 155 0.07 -16.29 -5.25
C GLN A 155 -0.08 -16.52 -6.75
N HIS A 156 -0.34 -17.76 -7.14
CA HIS A 156 -0.47 -18.16 -8.55
C HIS A 156 -1.54 -19.24 -8.71
N ALA A 157 -1.97 -19.46 -9.95
CA ALA A 157 -2.79 -20.59 -10.33
C ALA A 157 -2.02 -21.92 -10.12
N PRO A 158 -2.68 -23.02 -9.70
CA PRO A 158 -1.98 -24.26 -9.36
C PRO A 158 -1.36 -25.00 -10.56
N GLU A 159 -1.70 -24.61 -11.79
CA GLU A 159 -1.29 -25.29 -13.01
C GLU A 159 0.11 -24.90 -13.50
N ILE A 160 0.66 -23.76 -13.06
CA ILE A 160 1.98 -23.29 -13.50
C ILE A 160 3.11 -23.87 -12.63
N SER A 161 4.21 -24.26 -13.26
CA SER A 161 5.37 -24.80 -12.55
C SER A 161 6.25 -23.72 -11.93
N GLN A 162 7.03 -24.09 -10.91
CA GLN A 162 7.96 -23.16 -10.26
C GLN A 162 9.03 -22.59 -11.20
N GLU A 163 9.48 -23.38 -12.18
CA GLU A 163 10.46 -22.93 -13.16
C GLU A 163 9.85 -21.85 -14.07
N GLU A 164 8.62 -22.06 -14.56
CA GLU A 164 7.91 -21.07 -15.38
C GLU A 164 7.61 -19.79 -14.59
N ILE A 165 7.18 -19.91 -13.33
CA ILE A 165 6.99 -18.76 -12.43
C ILE A 165 8.29 -17.97 -12.33
N ARG A 166 9.40 -18.64 -12.04
CA ARG A 166 10.70 -17.99 -11.86
C ARG A 166 11.13 -17.23 -13.10
N GLN A 167 11.09 -17.86 -14.27
CA GLN A 167 11.51 -17.23 -15.52
C GLN A 167 10.63 -16.02 -15.86
N ALA A 168 9.31 -16.17 -15.74
CA ALA A 168 8.37 -15.10 -16.04
C ALA A 168 8.49 -13.91 -15.07
N LEU A 169 8.75 -14.15 -13.78
CA LEU A 169 9.01 -13.08 -12.81
C LEU A 169 10.32 -12.36 -13.12
N ILE A 170 11.37 -13.07 -13.52
CA ILE A 170 12.62 -12.44 -13.92
C ILE A 170 12.39 -11.52 -15.13
N GLU A 171 11.82 -12.06 -16.21
CA GLU A 171 11.63 -11.35 -17.49
C GLU A 171 10.65 -10.18 -17.39
N HIS A 172 9.50 -10.37 -16.75
CA HIS A 172 8.41 -9.39 -16.81
C HIS A 172 8.30 -8.50 -15.57
N VAL A 173 8.99 -8.84 -14.47
CA VAL A 173 8.91 -8.12 -13.20
C VAL A 173 10.26 -7.59 -12.73
N ILE A 174 11.28 -8.44 -12.61
CA ILE A 174 12.58 -8.04 -12.02
C ILE A 174 13.39 -7.19 -13.01
N ASP A 175 13.65 -7.71 -14.20
CA ASP A 175 14.49 -7.05 -15.20
C ASP A 175 13.94 -5.69 -15.66
N PRO A 176 12.62 -5.50 -15.84
CA PRO A 176 12.08 -4.19 -16.21
C PRO A 176 12.10 -3.15 -15.07
N VAL A 177 12.26 -3.59 -13.82
CA VAL A 177 12.16 -2.72 -12.63
C VAL A 177 13.53 -2.33 -12.09
N LEU A 178 14.47 -3.28 -12.06
CA LEU A 178 15.80 -3.08 -11.50
C LEU A 178 16.73 -2.48 -12.56
N PRO A 179 17.50 -1.44 -12.21
CA PRO A 179 18.38 -0.81 -13.16
C PRO A 179 19.63 -1.68 -13.38
N ALA A 180 20.08 -1.76 -14.64
CA ALA A 180 21.18 -2.64 -15.03
C ALA A 180 22.49 -2.32 -14.30
N GLU A 181 22.73 -1.07 -13.92
CA GLU A 181 23.93 -0.64 -13.20
C GLU A 181 24.01 -1.12 -11.75
N LEU A 182 22.90 -1.58 -11.16
CA LEU A 182 22.86 -2.10 -9.79
C LEU A 182 22.75 -3.63 -9.73
N VAL A 183 22.60 -4.30 -10.88
CA VAL A 183 22.44 -5.74 -10.98
C VAL A 183 23.73 -6.35 -11.52
N ASP A 184 24.20 -7.39 -10.86
CA ASP A 184 25.35 -8.17 -11.30
C ASP A 184 25.04 -9.66 -11.37
N LYS A 185 25.98 -10.45 -11.89
CA LYS A 185 25.86 -11.91 -12.03
C LYS A 185 25.77 -12.66 -10.69
N ASP A 186 26.14 -12.00 -9.58
CA ASP A 186 26.17 -12.58 -8.24
C ASP A 186 24.89 -12.23 -7.45
N MET A 187 23.94 -11.52 -8.07
CA MET A 187 22.64 -11.23 -7.48
C MET A 187 21.86 -12.52 -7.21
N LEU A 188 21.37 -12.67 -5.98
CA LEU A 188 20.56 -13.80 -5.57
C LEU A 188 19.08 -13.53 -5.84
N ILE A 189 18.42 -14.43 -6.54
CA ILE A 189 16.97 -14.33 -6.83
C ILE A 189 16.26 -15.51 -6.20
N TYR A 190 15.31 -15.23 -5.31
CA TYR A 190 14.39 -16.20 -4.71
C TYR A 190 12.97 -15.89 -5.17
N THR A 191 12.27 -16.90 -5.70
CA THR A 191 10.90 -16.85 -6.19
C THR A 191 10.14 -18.05 -5.69
#